data_AF-A0A150QPT6-F1
#
_entry.id   AF-A0A150QPT6-F1
#
_cell.length_a   1.000
_cell.length_b   1.000
_cell.length_c   1.000
_cell.angle_alpha   90.00
_cell.angle_beta   90.00
_cell.angle_gamma   90.00
#
_symmetry.space_group_name_H-M   'P 1'
#
loop_
_entity.id
_entity.type
_entity.pdbx_description
1 polymer ?
#
loop_
_entity_poly.entity_id
_entity_poly.type
_entity_poly.pdbx_seq_one_letter_code
_entity_poly.pdbx_strand_id
1 'polypeptide(L)'
;MRFGLFVANGLVLAGVAWTVGLGPSVKAARLLPPPAAAGLGELAELEARYAERRSPERVTALAAAYLERDQPGLASSALDAAPLEVRALAEPSHLAARALLRRGRVRDALAAAEQASAACATGACPAWLEAKSARQRAFLEQLVAAGVEDPQVDPSAARAAYERSASEVRVVAMR
;
A
#
# COMPACT_ATOMS: atom_id res chain seq x y z
N MET A 1 62.06 -19.41 -6.59
CA MET A 1 61.12 -18.52 -5.84
C MET A 1 59.66 -18.55 -6.36
N ARG A 2 59.23 -19.50 -7.21
CA ARG A 2 57.84 -19.54 -7.74
C ARG A 2 56.91 -20.52 -7.02
N PHE A 3 57.45 -21.43 -6.20
CA PHE A 3 56.68 -22.47 -5.52
C PHE A 3 55.90 -21.97 -4.29
N GLY A 4 56.41 -20.96 -3.57
CA GLY A 4 55.76 -20.42 -2.37
C GLY A 4 54.46 -19.67 -2.63
N LEU A 5 54.34 -19.02 -3.80
CA LEU A 5 53.14 -18.27 -4.19
C LEU A 5 51.95 -19.18 -4.52
N PHE A 6 52.19 -20.40 -5.00
CA PHE A 6 51.11 -21.36 -5.27
C PHE A 6 50.53 -21.97 -3.99
N VAL A 7 51.38 -22.21 -2.97
CA VAL A 7 50.94 -22.74 -1.68
C VAL A 7 50.12 -21.72 -0.89
N ALA A 8 50.55 -20.44 -0.91
CA ALA A 8 49.82 -19.36 -0.23
C ALA A 8 48.43 -19.13 -0.85
N ASN A 9 48.33 -19.08 -2.18
CA ASN A 9 47.05 -18.89 -2.86
C ASN A 9 46.10 -20.10 -2.69
N GLY A 10 46.65 -21.32 -2.66
CA GLY A 10 45.86 -22.54 -2.39
C GLY A 10 45.23 -22.53 -0.99
N LEU A 11 45.98 -22.09 0.02
CA LEU A 11 45.50 -22.00 1.40
C LEU A 11 44.42 -20.93 1.58
N VAL A 12 44.55 -19.78 0.90
CA VAL A 12 43.53 -18.72 0.93
C VAL A 12 42.24 -19.19 0.26
N LEU A 13 42.33 -19.84 -0.90
CA LEU A 13 41.15 -20.37 -1.60
C LEU A 13 40.47 -21.50 -0.82
N ALA A 14 41.23 -22.38 -0.18
CA ALA A 14 40.69 -23.41 0.70
C ALA A 14 40.01 -22.81 1.93
N GLY A 15 40.57 -21.74 2.52
CA GLY A 15 39.97 -21.02 3.64
C GLY A 15 38.64 -20.36 3.27
N VAL A 16 38.56 -19.70 2.11
CA VAL A 16 37.31 -19.09 1.61
C VAL A 16 36.27 -20.15 1.27
N ALA A 17 36.67 -21.28 0.67
CA ALA A 17 35.76 -22.39 0.39
C ALA A 17 35.19 -23.00 1.68
N TRP A 18 36.00 -23.08 2.74
CA TRP A 18 35.56 -23.60 4.05
C TRP A 18 34.58 -22.66 4.75
N THR A 19 34.78 -21.34 4.70
CA THR A 19 33.87 -20.37 5.34
C THR A 19 32.52 -20.28 4.63
N VAL A 20 32.47 -20.51 3.32
CA VAL A 20 31.21 -20.53 2.54
C VAL A 20 30.48 -21.87 2.66
N GLY A 21 31.21 -22.99 2.73
CA GLY A 21 30.61 -24.34 2.76
C GLY A 21 30.16 -24.85 4.12
N LEU A 22 30.80 -24.40 5.21
CA LEU A 22 30.56 -24.90 6.59
C LEU A 22 30.16 -23.80 7.58
N GLY A 23 29.88 -22.59 7.10
CA GLY A 23 29.30 -21.55 7.93
C GLY A 23 27.96 -22.04 8.51
N PRO A 24 27.68 -21.83 9.81
CA PRO A 24 26.39 -22.18 10.38
C PRO A 24 25.34 -21.41 9.57
N SER A 25 24.57 -22.13 8.76
CA SER A 25 23.35 -21.62 8.16
C SER A 25 22.48 -21.17 9.33
N VAL A 26 22.56 -19.89 9.67
CA VAL A 26 21.61 -19.26 10.58
C VAL A 26 20.31 -19.33 9.80
N LYS A 27 19.54 -20.40 10.00
CA LYS A 27 18.17 -20.50 9.53
C LYS A 27 17.51 -19.24 10.08
N ALA A 28 17.27 -18.27 9.20
CA ALA A 28 16.47 -17.11 9.55
C ALA A 28 15.18 -17.66 10.13
N ALA A 29 15.00 -17.51 11.44
CA ALA A 29 13.79 -17.92 12.11
C ALA A 29 12.68 -17.13 11.43
N ARG A 30 11.81 -17.83 10.70
CA ARG A 30 10.68 -17.24 10.01
C ARG A 30 9.71 -16.78 11.11
N LEU A 31 9.83 -15.52 11.51
CA LEU A 31 9.03 -14.92 12.59
C LEU A 31 7.58 -14.68 12.18
N LEU A 32 7.26 -14.83 10.89
CA LEU A 32 5.92 -14.71 10.35
C LEU A 32 5.47 -16.08 9.84
N PRO A 33 4.25 -16.55 10.22
CA PRO A 33 3.67 -17.72 9.60
C PRO A 33 3.66 -17.51 8.07
N PRO A 34 3.90 -18.54 7.25
CA PRO A 34 3.71 -18.42 5.82
C PRO A 34 2.29 -17.90 5.58
N PRO A 35 2.08 -16.93 4.66
CA PRO A 35 0.74 -16.47 4.34
C PRO A 35 -0.06 -17.69 3.90
N ALA A 36 -0.93 -18.14 4.80
CA ALA A 36 -1.56 -19.43 4.66
C ALA A 36 -2.49 -19.37 3.45
N ALA A 37 -2.63 -20.49 2.75
CA ALA A 37 -3.73 -20.74 1.83
C ALA A 37 -5.12 -20.44 2.44
N ALA A 38 -5.21 -20.22 3.77
CA ALA A 38 -6.35 -19.66 4.48
C ALA A 38 -6.89 -18.33 3.90
N GLY A 39 -6.04 -17.50 3.28
CA GLY A 39 -6.48 -16.22 2.70
C GLY A 39 -7.22 -16.32 1.35
N LEU A 40 -7.17 -17.46 0.66
CA LEU A 40 -7.87 -17.66 -0.61
C LEU A 40 -9.35 -17.99 -0.41
N GLY A 41 -9.68 -18.81 0.60
CA GLY A 41 -11.07 -19.13 0.94
C GLY A 41 -11.85 -17.90 1.43
N GLU A 42 -11.21 -17.06 2.23
CA GLU A 42 -11.79 -15.81 2.72
C GLU A 42 -12.08 -14.81 1.58
N LEU A 43 -11.17 -14.69 0.60
CA LEU A 43 -11.39 -13.82 -0.56
C LEU A 43 -12.56 -14.30 -1.41
N ALA A 44 -12.63 -15.61 -1.70
CA ALA A 44 -13.74 -16.18 -2.45
C ALA A 44 -15.10 -15.96 -1.74
N GLU A 45 -15.14 -16.02 -0.41
CA GLU A 45 -16.34 -15.70 0.37
C GLU A 45 -16.72 -14.22 0.28
N LEU A 46 -15.73 -13.30 0.27
CA LEU A 46 -15.98 -11.88 0.05
C LEU A 46 -16.53 -11.61 -1.36
N GLU A 47 -15.96 -12.26 -2.38
CA GLU A 47 -16.42 -12.18 -3.77
C GLU A 47 -17.87 -12.70 -3.92
N ALA A 48 -18.18 -13.84 -3.31
CA ALA A 48 -19.53 -14.40 -3.31
C ALA A 48 -20.55 -13.44 -2.65
N ARG A 49 -20.23 -12.91 -1.47
CA ARG A 49 -21.09 -11.92 -0.77
C ARG A 49 -21.26 -10.64 -1.59
N TYR A 50 -20.20 -10.15 -2.22
CA TYR A 50 -20.26 -8.99 -3.11
C TYR A 50 -21.18 -9.25 -4.32
N ALA A 51 -21.11 -10.44 -4.91
CA ALA A 51 -21.92 -10.82 -6.06
C ALA A 51 -23.41 -10.90 -5.72
N GLU A 52 -23.77 -11.35 -4.52
CA GLU A 52 -25.16 -11.35 -4.05
C GLU A 52 -25.73 -9.94 -3.88
N ARG A 53 -24.96 -9.04 -3.25
CA ARG A 53 -25.40 -7.68 -2.94
C ARG A 53 -24.21 -6.74 -2.77
N ARG A 54 -24.23 -5.63 -3.51
CA ARG A 54 -23.21 -4.58 -3.42
C ARG A 54 -23.59 -3.55 -2.35
N SER A 55 -23.68 -3.98 -1.09
CA SER A 55 -23.85 -3.06 0.05
C SER A 55 -22.53 -2.34 0.36
N PRO A 56 -22.56 -1.19 1.06
CA PRO A 56 -21.35 -0.47 1.45
C PRO A 56 -20.29 -1.36 2.10
N GLU A 57 -20.69 -2.19 3.06
CA GLU A 57 -19.80 -3.04 3.86
C GLU A 57 -19.14 -4.12 3.00
N ARG A 58 -19.90 -4.70 2.06
CA ARG A 58 -19.40 -5.76 1.17
C ARG A 58 -18.45 -5.19 0.11
N VAL A 59 -18.76 -3.99 -0.40
CA VAL A 59 -17.92 -3.27 -1.36
C VAL A 59 -16.58 -2.87 -0.70
N THR A 60 -16.62 -2.27 0.49
CA THR A 60 -15.40 -1.84 1.19
C THR A 60 -14.55 -3.03 1.62
N ALA A 61 -15.15 -4.10 2.14
CA ALA A 61 -14.42 -5.30 2.55
C ALA A 61 -13.70 -5.97 1.37
N LEU A 62 -14.38 -6.16 0.23
CA LEU A 62 -13.75 -6.76 -0.95
C LEU A 62 -12.65 -5.85 -1.53
N ALA A 63 -12.91 -4.54 -1.66
CA ALA A 63 -11.93 -3.61 -2.18
C ALA A 63 -10.68 -3.52 -1.27
N ALA A 64 -10.86 -3.52 0.05
CA ALA A 64 -9.76 -3.57 1.01
C ALA A 64 -8.96 -4.86 0.87
N ALA A 65 -9.62 -6.01 0.77
CA ALA A 65 -8.97 -7.31 0.59
C ALA A 65 -8.14 -7.39 -0.70
N TYR A 66 -8.61 -6.78 -1.79
CA TYR A 66 -7.83 -6.64 -3.02
C TYR A 66 -6.63 -5.72 -2.86
N LEU A 67 -6.77 -4.58 -2.17
CA LEU A 67 -5.65 -3.66 -1.92
C LEU A 67 -4.57 -4.29 -1.03
N GLU A 68 -4.95 -5.07 -0.02
CA GLU A 68 -4.03 -5.81 0.84
C GLU A 68 -3.21 -6.87 0.08
N ARG A 69 -3.76 -7.37 -1.02
CA ARG A 69 -3.12 -8.35 -1.91
C ARG A 69 -2.42 -7.69 -3.10
N ASP A 70 -2.22 -6.38 -3.07
CA ASP A 70 -1.62 -5.57 -4.15
C ASP A 70 -2.31 -5.76 -5.51
N GLN A 71 -3.65 -5.88 -5.48
CA GLN A 71 -4.51 -5.98 -6.67
C GLN A 71 -5.36 -4.72 -6.86
N PRO A 72 -4.75 -3.54 -7.08
CA PRO A 72 -5.47 -2.27 -7.13
C PRO A 72 -6.42 -2.16 -8.34
N GLY A 73 -6.15 -2.88 -9.43
CA GLY A 73 -7.05 -2.97 -10.58
C GLY A 73 -8.40 -3.59 -10.20
N LEU A 74 -8.39 -4.73 -9.50
CA LEU A 74 -9.61 -5.39 -9.02
C LEU A 74 -10.33 -4.56 -7.96
N ALA A 75 -9.57 -3.91 -7.06
CA ALA A 75 -10.15 -2.97 -6.11
C ALA A 75 -10.91 -1.84 -6.82
N SER A 76 -10.30 -1.20 -7.84
CA SER A 76 -10.97 -0.19 -8.65
C SER A 76 -12.23 -0.75 -9.33
N SER A 77 -12.14 -1.91 -9.97
CA SER A 77 -13.30 -2.51 -10.64
C SER A 77 -14.46 -2.81 -9.69
N ALA A 78 -14.18 -3.31 -8.49
CA ALA A 78 -15.20 -3.58 -7.48
C ALA A 78 -15.88 -2.29 -6.98
N LEU A 79 -15.11 -1.21 -6.81
CA LEU A 79 -15.60 0.11 -6.40
C LEU A 79 -16.38 0.80 -7.51
N ASP A 80 -15.90 0.75 -8.76
CA ASP A 80 -16.55 1.38 -9.91
C ASP A 80 -17.89 0.73 -10.26
N ALA A 81 -18.02 -0.59 -10.03
CA ALA A 81 -19.24 -1.35 -10.25
C ALA A 81 -20.27 -1.25 -9.09
N ALA A 82 -19.93 -0.58 -7.99
CA ALA A 82 -20.84 -0.33 -6.89
C ALA A 82 -21.89 0.74 -7.27
N PRO A 83 -23.10 0.71 -6.68
CA PRO A 83 -24.12 1.75 -6.88
C PRO A 83 -23.58 3.14 -6.53
N LEU A 84 -24.11 4.18 -7.19
CA LEU A 84 -23.64 5.56 -7.01
C LEU A 84 -23.76 6.00 -5.55
N GLU A 85 -24.82 5.57 -4.87
CA GLU A 85 -25.09 5.87 -3.46
C GLU A 85 -24.01 5.28 -2.55
N VAL A 86 -23.46 4.11 -2.91
CA VAL A 86 -22.35 3.48 -2.18
C VAL A 86 -21.04 4.19 -2.50
N ARG A 87 -20.80 4.50 -3.78
CA ARG A 87 -19.58 5.22 -4.22
C ARG A 87 -19.48 6.61 -3.60
N ALA A 88 -20.60 7.27 -3.31
CA ALA A 88 -20.66 8.56 -2.65
C ALA A 88 -20.23 8.54 -1.17
N LEU A 89 -20.17 7.36 -0.54
CA LEU A 89 -19.78 7.24 0.87
C LEU A 89 -18.28 7.47 1.06
N ALA A 90 -17.92 7.93 2.26
CA ALA A 90 -16.54 8.31 2.59
C ALA A 90 -15.55 7.14 2.50
N GLU A 91 -15.89 5.96 3.02
CA GLU A 91 -14.99 4.82 3.05
C GLU A 91 -14.72 4.21 1.65
N PRO A 92 -15.74 3.95 0.81
CA PRO A 92 -15.52 3.59 -0.60
C PRO A 92 -14.69 4.64 -1.35
N SER A 93 -14.94 5.93 -1.16
CA SER A 93 -14.15 7.01 -1.79
C SER A 93 -12.69 7.00 -1.34
N HIS A 94 -12.44 6.77 -0.04
CA HIS A 94 -11.10 6.63 0.51
C HIS A 94 -10.34 5.44 -0.11
N LEU A 95 -10.99 4.28 -0.23
CA LEU A 95 -10.40 3.11 -0.89
C LEU A 95 -10.18 3.34 -2.39
N ALA A 96 -11.08 4.05 -3.07
CA ALA A 96 -10.92 4.42 -4.47
C ALA A 96 -9.67 5.29 -4.66
N ALA A 97 -9.46 6.29 -3.81
CA ALA A 97 -8.25 7.11 -3.83
C ALA A 97 -6.98 6.27 -3.67
N ARG A 98 -6.98 5.27 -2.77
CA ARG A 98 -5.84 4.36 -2.58
C ARG A 98 -5.59 3.48 -3.80
N ALA A 99 -6.65 2.93 -4.39
CA ALA A 99 -6.55 2.09 -5.58
C ALA A 99 -6.04 2.89 -6.79
N LEU A 100 -6.54 4.10 -7.01
CA LEU A 100 -6.12 4.98 -8.09
C LEU A 100 -4.65 5.40 -7.94
N LEU A 101 -4.22 5.74 -6.72
CA LEU A 101 -2.82 6.07 -6.44
C LEU A 101 -1.87 4.90 -6.78
N ARG A 102 -2.24 3.68 -6.37
CA ARG A 102 -1.48 2.45 -6.69
C ARG A 102 -1.42 2.13 -8.19
N ARG A 103 -2.29 2.74 -8.99
CA ARG A 103 -2.34 2.62 -10.45
C ARG A 103 -1.68 3.79 -11.19
N GLY A 104 -0.97 4.67 -10.49
CA GLY A 104 -0.34 5.85 -11.10
C GLY A 104 -1.36 6.89 -11.60
N ARG A 105 -2.58 6.91 -11.04
CA ARG A 105 -3.63 7.88 -11.40
C ARG A 105 -3.76 8.96 -10.33
N VAL A 106 -2.70 9.75 -10.13
CA VAL A 106 -2.62 10.71 -9.01
C VAL A 106 -3.73 11.76 -9.02
N ARG A 107 -4.05 12.36 -10.17
CA ARG A 107 -5.13 13.37 -10.26
C ARG A 107 -6.51 12.80 -9.90
N ASP A 108 -6.81 11.60 -10.41
CA ASP A 108 -8.06 10.91 -10.10
C ASP A 108 -8.10 10.48 -8.63
N ALA A 109 -6.96 10.05 -8.09
CA ALA A 109 -6.83 9.72 -6.68
C ALA A 109 -7.10 10.94 -5.79
N LEU A 110 -6.62 12.13 -6.19
CA LEU A 110 -6.91 13.38 -5.48
C LEU A 110 -8.41 13.69 -5.48
N ALA A 111 -9.07 13.62 -6.64
CA ALA A 111 -10.52 13.84 -6.73
C ALA A 111 -11.32 12.88 -5.83
N ALA A 112 -10.94 11.59 -5.80
CA ALA A 112 -11.56 10.62 -4.91
C ALA A 112 -11.28 10.90 -3.41
N ALA A 113 -10.09 11.41 -3.07
CA ALA A 113 -9.76 11.80 -1.69
C ALA A 113 -10.54 13.05 -1.25
N GLU A 114 -10.73 14.02 -2.14
CA GLU A 114 -11.57 15.20 -1.90
C GLU A 114 -13.02 14.79 -1.65
N GLN A 115 -13.55 13.86 -2.45
CA GLN A 115 -14.87 13.29 -2.25
C GLN A 115 -15.00 12.59 -0.89
N ALA A 116 -13.99 11.80 -0.48
CA ALA A 116 -13.97 11.17 0.84
C ALA A 116 -14.00 12.20 1.98
N SER A 117 -13.20 13.27 1.87
CA SER A 117 -13.20 14.37 2.84
C SER A 117 -14.54 15.11 2.88
N ALA A 118 -15.15 15.38 1.72
CA ALA A 118 -16.45 16.05 1.64
C ALA A 118 -17.56 15.20 2.28
N ALA A 119 -17.58 13.89 1.98
CA ALA A 119 -18.52 12.96 2.59
C ALA A 119 -18.37 12.91 4.12
N CYS A 120 -17.13 12.92 4.63
CA CYS A 120 -16.89 13.01 6.08
C CYS A 120 -17.32 14.33 6.71
N ALA A 121 -17.17 15.47 6.02
CA ALA A 121 -17.61 16.75 6.55
C ALA A 121 -19.14 16.83 6.73
N THR A 122 -19.89 16.10 5.92
CA THR A 122 -21.37 16.10 5.96
C THR A 122 -22.00 14.99 6.82
N GLY A 123 -21.21 14.03 7.29
CA GLY A 123 -21.72 12.81 7.93
C GLY A 123 -20.97 12.41 9.20
N ALA A 124 -21.48 11.38 9.89
CA ALA A 124 -20.81 10.80 11.04
C ALA A 124 -19.66 9.88 10.60
N CYS A 125 -18.55 10.45 10.13
CA CYS A 125 -17.34 9.69 9.88
C CYS A 125 -16.66 9.31 11.20
N PRO A 126 -16.19 8.06 11.34
CA PRO A 126 -15.28 7.73 12.43
C PRO A 126 -14.04 8.63 12.38
N ALA A 127 -13.59 9.13 13.53
CA ALA A 127 -12.43 10.04 13.61
C ALA A 127 -11.16 9.48 12.94
N TRP A 128 -10.98 8.16 12.95
CA TRP A 128 -9.86 7.50 12.28
C TRP A 128 -9.93 7.65 10.75
N LEU A 129 -11.12 7.61 10.16
CA LEU A 129 -11.31 7.71 8.71
C LEU A 129 -11.13 9.15 8.26
N GLU A 130 -11.66 10.10 9.02
CA GLU A 130 -11.43 11.53 8.79
C GLU A 130 -9.93 11.86 8.79
N ALA A 131 -9.20 11.41 9.82
CA ALA A 131 -7.76 11.62 9.91
C ALA A 131 -6.98 10.96 8.76
N LYS A 132 -7.37 9.74 8.34
CA LYS A 132 -6.73 9.06 7.20
C LYS A 132 -7.00 9.78 5.88
N SER A 133 -8.25 10.18 5.63
CA SER A 133 -8.64 10.90 4.42
C SER A 133 -7.96 12.26 4.33
N ALA A 134 -7.88 13.02 5.43
CA ALA A 134 -7.17 14.29 5.47
C ALA A 134 -5.67 14.14 5.15
N ARG A 135 -4.99 13.16 5.76
CA ARG A 135 -3.58 12.88 5.46
C ARG A 135 -3.35 12.44 4.02
N GLN A 136 -4.21 11.55 3.52
CA GLN A 136 -4.10 11.08 2.14
C GLN A 136 -4.31 12.21 1.15
N ARG A 137 -5.31 13.07 1.37
CA ARG A 137 -5.55 14.25 0.55
C ARG A 137 -4.35 15.18 0.52
N ALA A 138 -3.82 15.57 1.69
CA ALA A 138 -2.65 16.45 1.77
C ALA A 138 -1.42 15.87 1.03
N PHE A 139 -1.21 14.56 1.12
CA PHE A 139 -0.16 13.90 0.34
C PHE A 139 -0.40 13.96 -1.17
N LEU A 140 -1.63 13.70 -1.62
CA LEU A 140 -2.00 13.75 -3.04
C LEU A 140 -1.91 15.17 -3.62
N GLU A 141 -2.28 16.20 -2.84
CA GLU A 141 -2.09 17.62 -3.20
C GLU A 141 -0.61 17.92 -3.47
N GLN A 142 0.30 17.42 -2.61
CA GLN A 142 1.74 17.60 -2.78
C GLN A 142 2.30 16.83 -3.99
N LEU A 143 1.75 15.67 -4.34
CA LEU A 143 2.11 14.93 -5.55
C LEU A 143 1.68 15.70 -6.81
N VAL A 144 0.44 16.19 -6.84
CA VAL A 144 -0.09 16.98 -7.96
C VAL A 144 0.70 18.28 -8.12
N ALA A 145 0.97 18.99 -7.02
CA ALA A 145 1.76 20.22 -7.03
C ALA A 145 3.19 20.01 -7.54
N ALA A 146 3.77 18.84 -7.29
CA ALA A 146 5.08 18.44 -7.80
C ALA A 146 5.07 17.93 -9.26
N GLY A 147 3.89 17.83 -9.89
CA GLY A 147 3.74 17.28 -11.23
C GLY A 147 3.99 15.77 -11.31
N VAL A 148 3.90 15.04 -10.19
CA VAL A 148 4.10 13.58 -10.16
C VAL A 148 2.83 12.88 -10.64
N GLU A 149 2.88 12.27 -11.81
CA GLU A 149 1.76 11.52 -12.37
C GLU A 149 1.71 10.08 -11.83
N ASP A 150 2.84 9.38 -11.79
CA ASP A 150 2.98 8.03 -11.22
C ASP A 150 4.13 7.97 -10.18
N PRO A 151 3.82 7.77 -8.89
CA PRO A 151 4.83 7.62 -7.83
C PRO A 151 5.79 6.44 -7.99
N GLN A 152 5.44 5.43 -8.81
CA GLN A 152 6.33 4.29 -9.08
C GLN A 152 7.42 4.64 -10.10
N VAL A 153 7.16 5.60 -10.98
CA VAL A 153 8.11 6.07 -11.99
C VAL A 153 9.13 7.03 -11.38
N ASP A 154 8.70 7.91 -10.47
CA ASP A 154 9.59 8.81 -9.72
C ASP A 154 9.40 8.66 -8.19
N PRO A 155 10.02 7.64 -7.58
CA PRO A 155 9.91 7.41 -6.15
C PRO A 155 10.60 8.51 -5.32
N SER A 156 11.56 9.24 -5.90
CA SER A 156 12.27 10.32 -5.20
C SER A 156 11.39 11.57 -5.05
N ALA A 157 10.69 11.97 -6.11
CA ALA A 157 9.71 13.06 -6.06
C ALA A 157 8.52 12.69 -5.17
N ALA A 158 8.06 11.44 -5.22
CA ALA A 158 7.00 10.96 -4.35
C ALA A 158 7.38 11.02 -2.86
N ARG A 159 8.63 10.65 -2.52
CA ARG A 159 9.15 10.79 -1.16
C ARG A 159 9.24 12.24 -0.72
N ALA A 160 9.75 13.13 -1.57
CA ALA A 160 9.82 14.56 -1.26
C ALA A 160 8.41 15.16 -1.04
N ALA A 161 7.42 14.74 -1.82
CA ALA A 161 6.02 15.13 -1.63
C ALA A 161 5.45 14.64 -0.30
N TYR A 162 5.78 13.40 0.09
CA TYR A 162 5.39 12.86 1.40
C TYR A 162 5.99 13.67 2.55
N GLU A 163 7.29 13.98 2.49
CA GLU A 163 7.98 14.75 3.53
C GLU A 163 7.38 16.16 3.69
N ARG A 164 7.06 16.85 2.58
CA ARG A 164 6.35 18.14 2.62
C ARG A 164 4.96 18.00 3.24
N SER A 165 4.18 17.01 2.81
CA SER A 165 2.83 16.79 3.34
C SER A 165 2.82 16.52 4.85
N ALA A 166 3.82 15.81 5.36
CA ALA A 166 3.95 15.53 6.78
C ALA A 166 4.39 16.76 7.59
N SER A 167 5.21 17.64 6.99
CA SER A 167 5.69 18.86 7.65
C SER A 167 4.59 19.91 7.85
N GLU A 168 3.54 19.90 7.03
CA GLU A 168 2.41 20.83 7.12
C GLU A 168 1.38 20.44 8.18
N VAL A 169 1.42 19.20 8.71
CA VAL A 169 0.51 18.76 9.78
C VAL A 169 0.94 19.38 11.11
N ARG A 170 0.46 20.60 11.38
CA ARG A 170 0.50 21.19 12.73
C ARG A 170 -0.30 20.28 13.65
N VAL A 171 0.37 19.66 14.62
CA VAL A 171 -0.29 18.96 15.72
C VAL A 171 -1.10 20.02 16.49
N VAL A 172 -2.39 20.11 16.21
CA VAL A 172 -3.31 20.92 17.02
C VAL A 172 -3.43 20.19 18.35
N ALA A 173 -2.72 20.70 19.37
CA ALA A 173 -2.95 20.28 20.74
C ALA A 173 -4.40 20.61 21.10
N MET A 174 -5.25 19.58 21.17
CA MET A 174 -6.58 19.72 21.76
C MET A 174 -6.40 20.08 23.23
N ARG A 175 -6.99 21.22 23.62
CA ARG A 175 -7.04 21.73 25.00
C ARG A 175 -8.33 21.29 25.67
#